data_AF-A0A963SDY6-F1
#
_entry.id   AF-A0A963SDY6-F1
#
_cell.length_a   1.000
_cell.length_b   1.000
_cell.length_c   1.000
_cell.angle_alpha   90.00
_cell.angle_beta   90.00
_cell.angle_gamma   90.00
#
_symmetry.space_group_name_H-M   'P 1'
#
loop_
_entity.id
_entity.type
_entity.pdbx_description
1 polymer ?
#
loop_
_entity_poly.entity_id
_entity_poly.type
_entity_poly.pdbx_seq_one_letter_code
_entity_poly.pdbx_strand_id
1 'polypeptide(L)'
;MAPQLLAFPYSYESEIGTIRSEQPLSPQLIADLVTQTRERLATSPIASKNERRPIFLTDGGWRWGWLANSSRGAFALTRPLTRAVVVNRVETRDATVRNGKGVGGKRRLAAVLAHEFTHGLIRRRYGLASVAFPQWKVEGYCDHVAGESSLTAEDAARLEAAGTAHPALPYYHGRQRVAAILAANGGSVDRLFTQDD
;
A
#
# COMPACT_ATOMS: atom_id res chain seq x y z
N MET A 1 17.04 6.48 4.77
CA MET A 1 17.23 7.95 4.74
C MET A 1 15.90 8.67 4.96
N ALA A 2 15.97 9.89 5.49
CA ALA A 2 14.85 10.72 5.94
C ALA A 2 14.24 11.54 4.78
N PRO A 3 13.01 11.23 4.30
CA PRO A 3 12.42 11.93 3.15
C PRO A 3 12.21 13.43 3.38
N GLN A 4 12.05 13.84 4.64
CA GLN A 4 11.93 15.25 5.04
C GLN A 4 13.13 16.12 4.62
N LEU A 5 14.28 15.51 4.30
CA LEU A 5 15.49 16.24 3.89
C LEU A 5 15.52 16.61 2.40
N LEU A 6 14.55 16.16 1.59
CA LEU A 6 14.57 16.34 0.13
C LEU A 6 13.74 17.51 -0.41
N ALA A 7 13.26 18.41 0.47
CA ALA A 7 12.46 19.57 0.11
C ALA A 7 11.28 19.24 -0.84
N PHE A 8 10.11 18.98 -0.26
CA PHE A 8 8.86 18.88 -1.00
C PHE A 8 8.18 20.26 -1.03
N PRO A 9 7.90 20.83 -2.20
CA PRO A 9 7.41 22.21 -2.32
C PRO A 9 5.99 22.42 -1.77
N TYR A 10 5.19 21.35 -1.66
CA TYR A 10 3.81 21.42 -1.16
C TYR A 10 3.64 20.58 0.10
N SER A 11 2.89 21.10 1.07
CA SER A 11 2.58 20.43 2.34
C SER A 11 1.13 20.67 2.72
N TYR A 12 0.45 19.60 3.13
CA TYR A 12 -0.96 19.59 3.48
C TYR A 12 -1.16 18.81 4.79
N GLU A 13 -1.84 19.40 5.76
CA GLU A 13 -2.25 18.69 6.98
C GLU A 13 -3.55 17.93 6.75
N SER A 14 -3.64 16.71 7.28
CA SER A 14 -4.82 15.86 7.14
C SER A 14 -4.99 14.88 8.30
N GLU A 15 -6.15 14.24 8.34
CA GLU A 15 -6.53 13.20 9.31
C GLU A 15 -5.73 11.91 9.15
N ILE A 16 -5.04 11.69 8.03
CA ILE A 16 -4.12 10.55 7.82
C ILE A 16 -2.64 10.95 8.00
N GLY A 17 -2.37 12.21 8.35
CA GLY A 17 -1.03 12.76 8.60
C GLY A 17 -0.64 13.85 7.59
N THR A 18 0.57 14.40 7.76
CA THR A 18 1.09 15.43 6.86
C THR A 18 1.44 14.83 5.50
N ILE A 19 0.82 15.33 4.44
CA ILE A 19 1.08 14.97 3.05
C ILE A 19 2.02 16.01 2.46
N ARG A 20 3.21 15.56 2.05
CA ARG A 20 4.19 16.35 1.31
C ARG A 20 4.25 15.90 -0.13
N SER A 21 4.22 16.82 -1.08
CA SER A 21 4.10 16.49 -2.51
C SER A 21 5.06 17.30 -3.38
N GLU A 22 5.54 16.68 -4.46
CA GLU A 22 6.30 17.36 -5.52
C GLU A 22 5.39 18.19 -6.43
N GLN A 23 4.11 17.83 -6.53
CA GLN A 23 3.12 18.50 -7.36
C GLN A 23 1.99 19.08 -6.50
N PRO A 24 1.34 20.18 -6.92
CA PRO A 24 0.20 20.71 -6.20
C PRO A 24 -0.96 19.71 -6.24
N LEU A 25 -1.64 19.56 -5.10
CA LEU A 25 -2.85 18.74 -4.96
C LEU A 25 -4.05 19.67 -4.82
N SER A 26 -5.15 19.37 -5.52
CA SER A 26 -6.40 20.10 -5.33
C SER A 26 -7.01 19.74 -3.96
N PRO A 27 -7.77 20.66 -3.33
CA PRO A 27 -8.48 20.36 -2.07
C PRO A 27 -9.38 19.13 -2.19
N GLN A 28 -10.07 18.96 -3.33
CA GLN A 28 -10.93 17.81 -3.59
C GLN A 28 -10.12 16.51 -3.62
N LEU A 29 -8.98 16.48 -4.31
CA LEU A 29 -8.11 15.31 -4.37
C LEU A 29 -7.62 14.90 -2.97
N ILE A 30 -7.29 15.87 -2.11
CA ILE A 30 -6.89 15.60 -0.73
C ILE A 30 -8.05 15.01 0.06
N ALA A 31 -9.23 15.62 -0.01
CA ALA A 31 -10.43 15.15 0.70
C ALA A 31 -10.82 13.71 0.29
N ASP A 32 -10.81 13.43 -1.01
CA ASP A 32 -11.09 12.10 -1.56
C ASP A 32 -10.04 11.08 -1.13
N LEU A 33 -8.76 11.45 -1.20
CA LEU A 33 -7.65 10.59 -0.79
C LEU A 33 -7.76 10.21 0.69
N VAL A 34 -8.01 11.20 1.56
CA VAL A 34 -8.17 10.99 3.00
C VAL A 34 -9.36 10.07 3.27
N THR A 35 -10.52 10.37 2.67
CA THR A 35 -11.76 9.62 2.86
C THR A 35 -11.58 8.17 2.44
N GLN A 36 -11.15 7.94 1.19
CA GLN A 36 -10.99 6.59 0.65
C GLN A 36 -9.92 5.77 1.38
N THR A 37 -8.84 6.41 1.84
CA THR A 37 -7.81 5.71 2.63
C THR A 37 -8.38 5.27 3.97
N ARG A 38 -9.12 6.14 4.66
CA ARG A 38 -9.74 5.84 5.95
C ARG A 38 -10.81 4.75 5.84
N GLU A 39 -11.66 4.81 4.81
CA GLU A 39 -12.68 3.78 4.54
C GLU A 39 -12.05 2.40 4.34
N ARG A 40 -10.95 2.32 3.56
CA ARG A 40 -10.20 1.07 3.36
C ARG A 40 -9.64 0.54 4.68
N LEU A 41 -8.97 1.40 5.45
CA LEU A 41 -8.41 1.01 6.74
C LEU A 41 -9.49 0.57 7.75
N ALA A 42 -10.69 1.17 7.69
CA ALA A 42 -11.80 0.81 8.57
C ALA A 42 -12.31 -0.63 8.34
N THR A 43 -11.98 -1.27 7.21
CA THR A 43 -12.27 -2.69 6.98
C THR A 43 -11.40 -3.64 7.81
N SER A 44 -10.29 -3.15 8.37
CA SER A 44 -9.37 -3.93 9.19
C SER A 44 -9.77 -3.89 10.66
N PRO A 45 -10.05 -5.04 11.31
CA PRO A 45 -10.33 -5.09 12.75
C PRO A 45 -9.17 -4.65 13.64
N ILE A 46 -7.94 -4.65 13.10
CA ILE A 46 -6.74 -4.23 13.83
C ILE A 46 -6.36 -2.76 13.58
N ALA A 47 -7.15 -2.03 12.77
CA ALA A 47 -7.00 -0.60 12.59
C ALA A 47 -7.50 0.18 13.82
N SER A 48 -6.79 1.25 14.16
CA SER A 48 -7.25 2.23 15.15
C SER A 48 -7.98 3.37 14.44
N LYS A 49 -8.80 4.12 15.18
CA LYS A 49 -9.54 5.27 14.63
C LYS A 49 -8.62 6.40 14.08
N ASN A 50 -7.35 6.40 14.49
CA ASN A 50 -6.40 7.49 14.25
C ASN A 50 -5.08 6.97 13.64
N GLU A 51 -5.17 6.28 12.50
CA GLU A 51 -3.97 5.91 11.73
C GLU A 51 -3.40 7.13 11.02
N ARG A 52 -2.26 7.63 11.51
CA ARG A 52 -1.56 8.80 10.93
C ARG A 52 -0.11 8.47 10.62
N ARG A 53 0.38 8.94 9.47
CA ARG A 53 1.77 8.78 9.04
C ARG A 53 2.24 9.99 8.21
N PRO A 54 3.53 10.34 8.25
CA PRO A 54 4.09 11.23 7.24
C PRO A 54 3.99 10.58 5.85
N ILE A 55 3.45 11.32 4.89
CA ILE A 55 3.25 10.85 3.51
C ILE A 55 4.05 11.75 2.57
N PHE A 56 4.78 11.14 1.64
CA PHE A 56 5.62 11.82 0.66
C PHE A 56 5.24 11.33 -0.74
N LEU A 57 4.69 12.20 -1.57
CA LEU A 57 4.23 11.91 -2.92
C LEU A 57 5.25 12.45 -3.93
N THR A 58 5.74 11.57 -4.80
CA THR A 58 6.70 11.94 -5.86
C THR A 58 6.05 11.86 -7.24
N ASP A 59 6.75 12.33 -8.27
CA ASP A 59 6.44 12.17 -9.69
C ASP A 59 7.22 10.99 -10.32
N GLY A 60 7.88 10.17 -9.48
CA GLY A 60 8.71 9.04 -9.90
C GLY A 60 10.05 9.44 -10.53
N GLY A 61 10.44 10.71 -10.43
CA GLY A 61 11.71 11.25 -10.90
C GLY A 61 12.87 11.00 -9.93
N TRP A 62 13.80 11.94 -9.86
CA TRP A 62 15.06 11.76 -9.13
C TRP A 62 14.88 11.54 -7.62
N ARG A 63 13.86 12.18 -6.98
CA ARG A 63 13.58 11.96 -5.55
C ARG A 63 13.15 10.53 -5.28
N TRP A 64 12.32 9.93 -6.14
CA TRP A 64 12.01 8.51 -6.07
C TRP A 64 13.26 7.66 -6.29
N GLY A 65 14.04 7.95 -7.34
CA GLY A 65 15.27 7.22 -7.66
C GLY A 65 16.25 7.19 -6.48
N TRP A 66 16.36 8.30 -5.74
CA TRP A 66 17.21 8.40 -4.56
C TRP A 66 16.60 7.72 -3.32
N LEU A 67 15.29 7.89 -3.07
CA LEU A 67 14.61 7.29 -1.92
C LEU A 67 14.40 5.78 -2.04
N ALA A 68 14.25 5.26 -3.25
CA ALA A 68 13.88 3.88 -3.54
C ALA A 68 14.97 3.12 -4.32
N ASN A 69 16.25 3.44 -4.06
CA ASN A 69 17.37 2.95 -4.87
C ASN A 69 17.39 1.41 -5.05
N SER A 70 16.95 0.64 -4.05
CA SER A 70 16.83 -0.83 -4.09
C SER A 70 15.45 -1.37 -4.54
N SER A 71 14.48 -0.49 -4.80
CA SER A 71 13.07 -0.86 -5.01
C SER A 71 12.41 0.02 -6.09
N ARG A 72 13.16 0.32 -7.17
CA ARG A 72 12.75 1.28 -8.21
C ARG A 72 11.41 0.97 -8.87
N GLY A 73 11.02 -0.31 -8.92
CA GLY A 73 9.74 -0.79 -9.47
C GLY A 73 8.60 -0.96 -8.45
N ALA A 74 8.76 -0.48 -7.21
CA ALA A 74 7.70 -0.49 -6.20
C ALA A 74 6.72 0.69 -6.40
N PHE A 75 5.48 0.54 -5.90
CA PHE A 75 4.51 1.65 -5.86
C PHE A 75 4.79 2.62 -4.73
N ALA A 76 5.22 2.10 -3.59
CA ALA A 76 5.58 2.88 -2.42
C ALA A 76 6.57 2.09 -1.57
N LEU A 77 7.04 2.74 -0.51
CA LEU A 77 7.82 2.13 0.54
C LEU A 77 7.45 2.75 1.89
N THR A 78 7.48 1.94 2.94
CA THR A 78 7.35 2.41 4.31
C THR A 78 8.70 2.38 5.02
N ARG A 79 9.11 3.50 5.61
CA ARG A 79 10.32 3.56 6.44
C ARG A 79 10.05 2.92 7.80
N PRO A 80 10.82 1.90 8.23
CA PRO A 80 10.57 1.20 9.49
C PRO A 80 10.60 2.12 10.72
N LEU A 81 11.57 3.05 10.79
CA LEU A 81 11.76 3.93 11.95
C LEU A 81 10.74 5.06 12.01
N THR A 82 10.57 5.82 10.93
CA THR A 82 9.71 7.02 10.91
C THR A 82 8.27 6.71 10.54
N ARG A 83 7.97 5.47 10.11
CA ARG A 83 6.70 5.06 9.52
C ARG A 83 6.27 5.90 8.32
N ALA A 84 7.20 6.68 7.75
CA ALA A 84 6.95 7.52 6.61
C ALA A 84 6.66 6.66 5.38
N VAL A 85 5.58 6.99 4.68
CA VAL A 85 5.22 6.38 3.42
C VAL A 85 5.74 7.28 2.30
N VAL A 86 6.59 6.73 1.44
CA VAL A 86 7.03 7.41 0.22
C VAL A 86 6.40 6.70 -0.96
N VAL A 87 5.64 7.44 -1.75
CA VAL A 87 4.95 6.95 -2.94
C VAL A 87 5.77 7.32 -4.18
N ASN A 88 5.82 6.41 -5.14
CA ASN A 88 6.47 6.58 -6.46
C ASN A 88 5.71 7.63 -7.31
N ARG A 89 5.54 7.42 -8.61
CA ARG A 89 4.92 8.37 -9.54
C ARG A 89 3.43 8.52 -9.28
N VAL A 90 3.05 9.61 -8.62
CA VAL A 90 1.66 10.02 -8.44
C VAL A 90 1.20 10.85 -9.63
N GLU A 91 0.17 10.36 -10.30
CA GLU A 91 -0.58 11.08 -11.32
C GLU A 91 -1.76 11.78 -10.63
N THR A 92 -1.63 13.08 -10.37
CA THR A 92 -2.62 13.86 -9.59
C THR A 92 -3.97 13.99 -10.31
N ARG A 93 -3.99 13.90 -11.64
CA ARG A 93 -5.22 14.00 -12.46
C ARG A 93 -6.22 12.89 -12.18
N ASP A 94 -5.77 11.66 -11.94
CA ASP A 94 -6.63 10.49 -11.76
C ASP A 94 -6.37 9.76 -10.44
N ALA A 95 -5.63 10.40 -9.52
CA ALA A 95 -5.27 9.86 -8.22
C ALA A 95 -4.65 8.46 -8.30
N THR A 96 -3.75 8.24 -9.26
CA THR A 96 -3.10 6.93 -9.45
C THR A 96 -1.61 6.97 -9.22
N VAL A 97 -1.05 5.80 -8.91
CA VAL A 97 0.37 5.58 -8.74
C VAL A 97 0.85 4.64 -9.84
N ARG A 98 1.99 4.98 -10.45
CA ARG A 98 2.64 4.16 -11.48
C ARG A 98 4.02 3.70 -11.01
N ASN A 99 4.39 2.50 -11.43
CA ASN A 99 5.72 1.93 -11.16
C ASN A 99 6.53 1.58 -12.43
N GLY A 100 5.98 1.90 -13.61
CA GLY A 100 6.63 1.69 -14.91
C GLY A 100 6.40 0.32 -15.56
N LYS A 101 5.70 -0.62 -14.90
CA LYS A 101 5.37 -1.92 -15.51
C LYS A 101 4.19 -1.81 -16.49
N GLY A 102 4.25 -2.57 -17.59
CA GLY A 102 3.18 -2.63 -18.59
C GLY A 102 1.91 -3.31 -18.08
N VAL A 103 2.05 -4.40 -17.33
CA VAL A 103 0.94 -5.12 -16.68
C VAL A 103 1.06 -4.97 -15.16
N GLY A 104 -0.05 -4.62 -14.52
CA GLY A 104 -0.13 -4.38 -13.08
C GLY A 104 0.77 -3.26 -12.55
N GLY A 105 1.12 -2.30 -13.40
CA GLY A 105 1.96 -1.15 -13.06
C GLY A 105 1.19 0.12 -12.69
N LYS A 106 -0.12 0.02 -12.45
CA LYS A 106 -1.01 1.11 -12.04
C LYS A 106 -1.87 0.68 -10.85
N ARG A 107 -1.95 1.52 -9.82
CA ARG A 107 -2.85 1.35 -8.65
C ARG A 107 -3.46 2.68 -8.25
N ARG A 108 -4.56 2.67 -7.50
CA ARG A 108 -5.14 3.89 -6.92
C ARG A 108 -4.27 4.38 -5.76
N LEU A 109 -4.07 5.68 -5.64
CA LEU A 109 -3.25 6.28 -4.59
C LEU A 109 -3.77 5.91 -3.19
N ALA A 110 -5.08 6.00 -2.96
CA ALA A 110 -5.68 5.61 -1.69
C ALA A 110 -5.46 4.13 -1.34
N ALA A 111 -5.48 3.25 -2.34
CA ALA A 111 -5.20 1.83 -2.12
C ALA A 111 -3.73 1.57 -1.78
N VAL A 112 -2.80 2.26 -2.45
CA VAL A 112 -1.37 2.21 -2.10
C VAL A 112 -1.14 2.70 -0.67
N LEU A 113 -1.74 3.81 -0.26
CA LEU A 113 -1.62 4.29 1.12
C LEU A 113 -2.21 3.29 2.13
N ALA A 114 -3.41 2.75 1.87
CA ALA A 114 -4.03 1.76 2.74
C ALA A 114 -3.17 0.49 2.89
N HIS A 115 -2.58 0.00 1.79
CA HIS A 115 -1.65 -1.12 1.79
C HIS A 115 -0.44 -0.84 2.71
N GLU A 116 0.24 0.29 2.51
CA GLU A 116 1.43 0.67 3.30
C GLU A 116 1.10 0.92 4.78
N PHE A 117 -0.06 1.51 5.07
CA PHE A 117 -0.53 1.69 6.43
C PHE A 117 -0.77 0.35 7.11
N THR A 118 -1.30 -0.64 6.38
CA THR A 118 -1.59 -1.99 6.87
C THR A 118 -0.34 -2.72 7.32
N HIS A 119 0.80 -2.58 6.63
CA HIS A 119 2.08 -3.09 7.15
C HIS A 119 2.39 -2.54 8.55
N GLY A 120 2.10 -1.26 8.78
CA GLY A 120 2.25 -0.65 10.09
C GLY A 120 1.22 -1.12 11.12
N LEU A 121 0.00 -1.48 10.71
CA LEU A 121 -1.00 -2.12 11.59
C LEU A 121 -0.49 -3.47 12.07
N ILE A 122 -0.01 -4.30 11.15
CA ILE A 122 0.56 -5.63 11.44
C ILE A 122 1.73 -5.48 12.43
N ARG A 123 2.69 -4.60 12.14
CA ARG A 123 3.84 -4.36 13.04
C ARG A 123 3.43 -3.86 14.41
N ARG A 124 2.40 -3.00 14.50
CA ARG A 124 1.87 -2.55 15.79
C ARG A 124 1.20 -3.68 16.57
N ARG A 125 0.40 -4.50 15.89
CA ARG A 125 -0.39 -5.58 16.51
C ARG A 125 0.49 -6.71 17.03
N TYR A 126 1.51 -7.10 16.26
CA TYR A 126 2.30 -8.32 16.50
C TYR A 126 3.76 -8.06 16.88
N GLY A 127 4.24 -6.81 16.83
CA GLY A 127 5.62 -6.48 17.18
C GLY A 127 6.65 -7.24 16.35
N LEU A 128 7.73 -7.71 17.00
CA LEU A 128 8.82 -8.42 16.33
C LEU A 128 8.39 -9.75 15.69
N ALA A 129 7.33 -10.39 16.20
CA ALA A 129 6.81 -11.64 15.62
C ALA A 129 6.36 -11.44 14.16
N SER A 130 5.97 -10.22 13.76
CA SER A 130 5.58 -9.93 12.38
C SER A 130 6.67 -10.16 11.33
N VAL A 131 7.94 -10.21 11.74
CA VAL A 131 9.08 -10.48 10.84
C VAL A 131 9.08 -11.93 10.35
N ALA A 132 8.51 -12.85 11.13
CA ALA A 132 8.47 -14.28 10.80
C ALA A 132 7.22 -14.69 10.02
N PHE A 133 6.25 -13.79 9.81
CA PHE A 133 5.02 -14.15 9.11
C PHE A 133 5.28 -14.45 7.63
N PRO A 134 4.62 -15.49 7.07
CA PRO A 134 4.67 -15.76 5.65
C PRO A 134 4.31 -14.52 4.83
N GLN A 135 5.14 -14.22 3.82
CA GLN A 135 4.96 -13.04 2.97
C GLN A 135 3.56 -13.00 2.35
N TRP A 136 3.00 -14.14 1.95
CA TRP A 136 1.67 -14.20 1.36
C TRP A 136 0.56 -13.74 2.32
N LYS A 137 0.69 -13.98 3.64
CA LYS A 137 -0.25 -13.48 4.65
C LYS A 137 -0.14 -11.97 4.79
N VAL A 138 1.09 -11.47 4.92
CA VAL A 138 1.36 -10.04 5.11
C VAL A 138 0.90 -9.23 3.90
N GLU A 139 1.40 -9.57 2.72
CA GLU A 139 1.08 -8.87 1.47
C GLU A 139 -0.37 -9.07 1.06
N GLY A 140 -0.88 -10.30 1.22
CA GLY A 140 -2.28 -10.61 0.94
C GLY A 140 -3.24 -9.85 1.85
N TYR A 141 -2.92 -9.68 3.13
CA TYR A 141 -3.73 -8.89 4.05
C TYR A 141 -3.65 -7.38 3.74
N CYS A 142 -2.47 -6.86 3.40
CA CYS A 142 -2.33 -5.48 2.96
C CYS A 142 -3.17 -5.21 1.70
N ASP A 143 -3.15 -6.10 0.70
CA ASP A 143 -3.97 -5.99 -0.51
C ASP A 143 -5.47 -6.24 -0.27
N HIS A 144 -5.81 -7.07 0.73
CA HIS A 144 -7.20 -7.26 1.17
C HIS A 144 -7.77 -5.96 1.76
N VAL A 145 -7.09 -5.36 2.73
CA VAL A 145 -7.49 -4.07 3.34
C VAL A 145 -7.45 -2.94 2.32
N ALA A 146 -6.45 -2.93 1.43
CA ALA A 146 -6.38 -1.97 0.33
C ALA A 146 -7.52 -2.14 -0.68
N GLY A 147 -8.23 -3.27 -0.70
CA GLY A 147 -9.36 -3.54 -1.57
C GLY A 147 -9.00 -3.82 -3.04
N GLU A 148 -7.73 -3.81 -3.41
CA GLU A 148 -7.25 -4.15 -4.76
C GLU A 148 -5.83 -4.73 -4.70
N SER A 149 -5.46 -5.48 -5.72
CA SER A 149 -4.08 -5.93 -5.98
C SER A 149 -3.49 -5.20 -7.17
N SER A 150 -2.20 -5.43 -7.45
CA SER A 150 -1.56 -4.89 -8.65
C SER A 150 -2.15 -5.47 -9.94
N LEU A 151 -2.66 -6.71 -9.93
CA LEU A 151 -3.33 -7.34 -11.07
C LEU A 151 -4.85 -7.26 -10.93
N THR A 152 -5.53 -7.03 -12.05
CA THR A 152 -6.96 -7.31 -12.18
C THR A 152 -7.19 -8.83 -12.31
N ALA A 153 -8.44 -9.27 -12.11
CA ALA A 153 -8.79 -10.68 -12.35
C ALA A 153 -8.56 -11.09 -13.81
N GLU A 154 -8.82 -10.19 -14.76
CA GLU A 154 -8.56 -10.42 -16.18
C GLU A 154 -7.05 -10.54 -16.47
N ASP A 155 -6.23 -9.66 -15.91
CA ASP A 155 -4.77 -9.73 -16.07
C ASP A 155 -4.21 -11.03 -15.49
N ALA A 156 -4.67 -11.43 -14.29
CA ALA A 156 -4.25 -12.67 -13.66
C ALA A 156 -4.63 -13.89 -14.52
N ALA A 157 -5.90 -13.97 -14.93
CA ALA A 157 -6.39 -15.06 -15.78
C ALA A 157 -5.64 -15.14 -17.12
N ARG A 158 -5.34 -13.98 -17.75
CA ARG A 158 -4.56 -13.93 -19.00
C ARG A 158 -3.13 -14.43 -18.78
N LEU A 159 -2.46 -14.01 -17.71
CA LEU A 159 -1.11 -14.45 -17.39
C LEU A 159 -1.05 -15.96 -17.09
N GLU A 160 -2.02 -16.47 -16.34
CA GLU A 160 -2.15 -17.89 -16.00
C GLU A 160 -2.42 -18.75 -17.23
N ALA A 161 -3.37 -18.35 -18.09
CA ALA A 161 -3.68 -19.06 -19.32
C ALA A 161 -2.48 -19.11 -20.28
N ALA A 162 -1.64 -18.06 -20.27
CA ALA A 162 -0.41 -17.99 -21.04
C ALA A 162 0.79 -18.69 -20.36
N GLY A 163 0.64 -19.26 -19.16
CA GLY A 163 1.75 -19.84 -18.39
C GLY A 163 2.87 -18.84 -18.06
N THR A 164 2.56 -17.53 -18.07
CA THR A 164 3.56 -16.47 -17.90
C THR A 164 3.78 -16.16 -16.43
N ALA A 165 4.98 -16.48 -15.93
CA ALA A 165 5.37 -16.09 -14.58
C ALA A 165 5.41 -14.56 -14.44
N HIS A 166 4.74 -14.03 -13.42
CA HIS A 166 4.69 -12.60 -13.16
C HIS A 166 4.79 -12.31 -11.66
N PRO A 167 5.64 -11.36 -11.21
CA PRO A 167 5.89 -11.12 -9.79
C PRO A 167 4.67 -10.63 -9.00
N ALA A 168 3.61 -10.16 -9.68
CA ALA A 168 2.38 -9.73 -9.02
C ALA A 168 1.33 -10.85 -8.85
N LEU A 169 1.51 -12.03 -9.46
CA LEU A 169 0.60 -13.17 -9.28
C LEU A 169 0.58 -13.66 -7.83
N PRO A 170 1.71 -13.85 -7.12
CA PRO A 170 1.69 -14.24 -5.71
C PRO A 170 0.91 -13.28 -4.81
N TYR A 171 0.98 -11.97 -5.09
CA TYR A 171 0.23 -10.94 -4.37
C TYR A 171 -1.28 -11.06 -4.62
N TYR A 172 -1.66 -11.22 -5.89
CA TYR A 172 -3.06 -11.44 -6.27
C TYR A 172 -3.64 -12.68 -5.59
N HIS A 173 -2.96 -13.82 -5.67
CA HIS A 173 -3.40 -15.06 -5.00
C HIS A 173 -3.40 -14.93 -3.48
N GLY A 174 -2.39 -14.27 -2.91
CA GLY A 174 -2.33 -13.98 -1.47
C GLY A 174 -3.57 -13.22 -1.00
N ARG A 175 -3.98 -12.17 -1.73
CA ARG A 175 -5.21 -11.42 -1.44
C ARG A 175 -6.45 -12.32 -1.46
N GLN A 176 -6.59 -13.17 -2.48
CA GLN A 176 -7.74 -14.09 -2.58
C GLN A 176 -7.76 -15.10 -1.43
N ARG A 177 -6.60 -15.70 -1.13
CA ARG A 177 -6.45 -16.66 -0.02
C ARG A 177 -6.78 -16.02 1.32
N VAL A 178 -6.28 -14.81 1.58
CA VAL A 178 -6.58 -14.06 2.81
C VAL A 178 -8.08 -13.74 2.91
N ALA A 179 -8.70 -13.28 1.81
CA ALA A 179 -10.13 -12.98 1.80
C ALA A 179 -10.97 -14.22 2.14
N ALA A 180 -10.63 -15.39 1.56
CA ALA A 180 -11.30 -16.65 1.84
C ALA A 180 -11.14 -17.09 3.31
N ILE A 181 -9.93 -16.99 3.86
CA ILE A 181 -9.65 -17.33 5.27
C ILE A 181 -10.42 -16.41 6.22
N LEU A 182 -10.40 -15.10 5.98
CA LEU A 182 -11.12 -14.14 6.82
C LEU A 182 -12.64 -14.38 6.74
N ALA A 183 -13.19 -14.67 5.56
CA ALA A 183 -14.59 -15.04 5.43
C ALA A 183 -14.93 -16.31 6.24
N ALA A 184 -14.07 -17.33 6.19
CA ALA A 184 -14.27 -18.59 6.90
C ALA A 184 -14.07 -18.49 8.41
N ASN A 185 -13.18 -17.61 8.89
CA ASN A 185 -12.79 -17.55 10.30
C ASN A 185 -13.50 -16.44 11.11
N GLY A 186 -14.50 -15.78 10.52
CA GLY A 186 -15.28 -14.71 11.13
C GLY A 186 -14.58 -13.33 11.15
N GLY A 187 -13.66 -13.09 10.20
CA GLY A 187 -12.90 -11.85 10.09
C GLY A 187 -11.75 -11.74 11.11
N SER A 188 -11.37 -12.84 11.74
CA SER A 188 -10.31 -12.84 12.75
C SER A 188 -8.92 -12.73 12.11
N VAL A 189 -8.34 -11.53 12.20
CA VAL A 189 -6.98 -11.26 11.73
C VAL A 189 -5.95 -12.03 12.56
N ASP A 190 -6.17 -12.17 13.86
CA ASP A 190 -5.27 -12.95 14.71
C ASP A 190 -5.23 -14.42 14.27
N ARG A 191 -6.38 -15.06 14.01
CA ARG A 191 -6.42 -16.43 13.48
C ARG A 191 -5.75 -16.55 12.11
N LEU A 192 -5.88 -15.54 11.23
CA LEU A 192 -5.17 -15.52 9.95
C LEU A 192 -3.65 -15.62 10.14
N PHE A 193 -3.08 -14.87 11.10
CA PHE A 193 -1.64 -14.80 11.31
C PHE A 193 -1.06 -15.87 12.24
N THR A 194 -1.86 -16.48 13.11
CA THR A 194 -1.40 -17.50 14.07
C THR A 194 -1.72 -18.94 13.66
N GLN A 195 -2.58 -19.17 12.67
CA GLN A 195 -2.77 -20.52 12.13
C GLN A 195 -1.53 -20.95 11.34
N ASP A 196 -1.14 -22.21 11.47
CA ASP A 196 -0.13 -22.83 10.61
C ASP A 196 -0.69 -23.02 9.19
N ASP A 197 0.22 -23.17 8.22
CA ASP A 197 -0.12 -23.31 6.79
C ASP A 197 -0.42 -24.77 6.39
#